data_AF-A0A7K3W923-F1
#
_entry.id   AF-A0A7K3W923-F1
#
_cell.length_a   1.000
_cell.length_b   1.000
_cell.length_c   1.000
_cell.angle_alpha   90.00
_cell.angle_beta   90.00
_cell.angle_gamma   90.00
#
_symmetry.space_group_name_H-M   'P 1'
#
loop_
_entity.id
_entity.type
_entity.pdbx_description
1 polymer ?
#
loop_
_entity_poly.entity_id
_entity_poly.type
_entity_poly.pdbx_seq_one_letter_code
_entity_poly.pdbx_strand_id
1 'polypeptide(L)'
;MLLWPLVAVVGFCVLAVLVVVLGASSTARYEFERNQVRAARATAPAAGPQDAVTHSGAQRAPAAADGGQQPAAQRSAVGVAHHPAGRRLGEPASPPAWWLLDDTADAPGIRVVAGPFPDRIAAEWATFADDAPIGARVEHGVLRPDGTWVRRQQPAEQAWLVALGEQLDRLGDVWDELLTDDDALTTLVVEVAAALVEAGLPLHDCAGDGAAGGVCLSPGHGGVLVSWHQHERMGVEQVRGSALGSAVQSTMNVAVADLLSQLGFAVEAVGTSGCSLVTSAA
;
A
#
# COMPACT_ATOMS: atom_id res chain seq x y z
N MET A 1 -30.97 -14.71 -45.61
CA MET A 1 -29.49 -14.87 -45.48
C MET A 1 -28.76 -13.56 -45.15
N LEU A 2 -29.27 -12.36 -45.52
CA LEU A 2 -28.64 -11.06 -45.18
C LEU A 2 -28.96 -10.48 -43.79
N LEU A 3 -29.93 -11.04 -43.05
CA LEU A 3 -30.29 -10.56 -41.71
C LEU A 3 -29.22 -10.84 -40.65
N TRP A 4 -28.50 -11.95 -40.76
CA TRP A 4 -27.45 -12.35 -39.83
C TRP A 4 -26.22 -11.43 -39.84
N PRO A 5 -25.61 -11.08 -41.00
CA PRO A 5 -24.49 -10.16 -41.02
C PRO A 5 -24.87 -8.75 -40.54
N LEU A 6 -26.11 -8.30 -40.81
CA LEU A 6 -26.59 -7.01 -40.34
C LEU A 6 -26.64 -6.95 -38.80
N VAL A 7 -27.16 -8.00 -38.15
CA VAL A 7 -27.22 -8.10 -36.68
C VAL A 7 -25.81 -8.12 -36.06
N ALA A 8 -24.88 -8.85 -36.67
CA ALA A 8 -23.50 -8.91 -36.19
C ALA A 8 -22.80 -7.54 -36.26
N VAL A 9 -22.96 -6.81 -37.37
CA VAL A 9 -22.37 -5.47 -37.54
C VAL A 9 -22.98 -4.48 -36.55
N VAL A 10 -24.30 -4.49 -36.38
CA VAL A 10 -24.97 -3.61 -35.40
C VAL A 10 -24.51 -3.93 -33.97
N GLY A 11 -24.45 -5.22 -33.61
CA GLY A 11 -23.96 -5.64 -32.29
C GLY A 11 -22.52 -5.21 -32.02
N PHE A 12 -21.64 -5.35 -33.02
CA PHE A 12 -20.26 -4.90 -32.92
C PHE A 12 -20.16 -3.38 -32.75
N CYS A 13 -20.91 -2.60 -33.53
CA CYS A 13 -20.93 -1.14 -33.39
C CYS A 13 -21.43 -0.69 -32.00
N VAL A 14 -22.46 -1.35 -31.47
CA VAL A 14 -22.97 -1.05 -30.12
C VAL A 14 -21.92 -1.34 -29.05
N LEU A 15 -21.24 -2.49 -29.13
CA LEU A 15 -20.16 -2.84 -28.21
C LEU A 15 -18.99 -1.87 -28.31
N ALA A 16 -18.58 -1.49 -29.52
CA ALA A 16 -17.48 -0.55 -29.74
C ALA A 16 -17.79 0.83 -29.14
N VAL A 17 -19.00 1.35 -29.37
CA VAL A 17 -19.44 2.62 -28.77
C VAL A 17 -19.48 2.52 -27.24
N LEU A 18 -19.98 1.40 -26.69
CA LEU A 18 -20.02 1.18 -25.25
C LEU A 18 -18.63 1.17 -24.62
N VAL A 19 -17.66 0.49 -25.24
CA VAL A 19 -16.25 0.47 -24.78
C VAL A 19 -15.64 1.87 -24.81
N VAL A 20 -15.87 2.65 -25.87
CA VAL A 20 -15.36 4.03 -25.98
C VAL A 20 -15.95 4.93 -24.89
N VAL A 21 -17.27 4.85 -24.66
CA VAL A 21 -17.96 5.63 -23.61
C VAL A 21 -17.48 5.23 -22.22
N LEU A 22 -17.29 3.93 -21.97
CA LEU A 22 -16.79 3.43 -20.70
C LEU A 22 -15.33 3.85 -20.46
N GLY A 23 -14.49 3.81 -21.49
CA GLY A 23 -13.11 4.30 -21.43
C GLY A 23 -13.01 5.81 -21.19
N ALA A 24 -13.86 6.61 -21.86
CA ALA A 24 -13.92 8.06 -21.70
C ALA A 24 -14.44 8.48 -20.31
N SER A 25 -15.43 7.77 -19.77
CA SER A 25 -15.96 8.05 -18.42
C SER A 25 -14.98 7.65 -17.31
N SER A 26 -14.21 6.57 -17.51
CA SER A 26 -13.12 6.14 -16.62
C SER A 26 -12.01 7.19 -16.51
N THR A 27 -11.57 7.72 -17.66
CA THR A 27 -10.50 8.73 -17.72
C THR A 27 -10.94 10.09 -17.20
N ALA A 28 -12.20 10.50 -17.41
CA ALA A 28 -12.72 11.75 -16.88
C ALA A 28 -12.71 11.80 -15.34
N ARG A 29 -13.09 10.71 -14.67
CA ARG A 29 -13.11 10.65 -13.20
C ARG A 29 -11.70 10.78 -12.61
N TYR A 30 -10.71 10.19 -13.27
CA TYR A 30 -9.30 10.29 -12.86
C TYR A 30 -8.74 11.70 -13.03
N GLU A 31 -9.11 12.43 -14.08
CA GLU A 31 -8.67 13.82 -14.27
C GLU A 31 -9.34 14.79 -13.28
N PHE A 32 -10.61 14.57 -12.92
CA PHE A 32 -11.29 15.39 -11.91
C PHE A 32 -10.65 15.25 -10.53
N GLU A 33 -10.30 14.03 -10.12
CA GLU A 33 -9.65 13.77 -8.83
C GLU A 33 -8.22 14.37 -8.80
N ARG A 34 -7.48 14.25 -9.91
CA ARG A 34 -6.13 14.85 -10.04
C ARG A 34 -6.16 16.38 -10.03
N ASN A 35 -7.17 17.01 -10.62
CA ASN A 35 -7.32 18.47 -10.62
C ASN A 35 -7.76 19.02 -9.25
N GLN A 36 -8.55 18.26 -8.48
CA GLN A 36 -8.91 18.65 -7.11
C GLN A 36 -7.71 18.65 -6.16
N VAL A 37 -6.83 17.64 -6.24
CA VAL A 37 -5.61 17.57 -5.43
C VAL A 37 -4.63 18.71 -5.79
N ARG A 38 -4.51 19.06 -7.08
CA ARG A 38 -3.70 20.22 -7.52
C ARG A 38 -4.28 21.55 -7.06
N ALA A 39 -5.60 21.72 -7.13
CA ALA A 39 -6.27 22.92 -6.64
C ALA A 39 -6.09 23.08 -5.13
N ALA A 40 -6.29 22.01 -4.34
CA ALA A 40 -6.09 22.02 -2.88
C ALA A 40 -4.65 22.36 -2.47
N ARG A 41 -3.65 21.91 -3.25
CA ARG A 41 -2.24 22.21 -3.01
C ARG A 41 -1.85 23.64 -3.39
N ALA A 42 -2.58 24.26 -4.32
CA ALA A 42 -2.37 25.65 -4.72
C ALA A 42 -3.00 26.66 -3.73
N THR A 43 -4.01 26.25 -2.97
CA THR A 43 -4.64 27.09 -1.92
C THR A 43 -4.03 26.94 -0.53
N ALA A 44 -3.07 26.03 -0.33
CA ALA A 44 -2.34 25.90 0.93
C ALA A 44 -1.33 27.06 1.08
N PRO A 45 -1.44 27.92 2.11
CA PRO A 45 -0.50 29.01 2.32
C PRO A 45 0.87 28.46 2.70
N ALA A 46 1.91 28.95 2.00
CA ALA A 46 3.30 28.61 2.24
C ALA A 46 3.74 29.04 3.65
N ALA A 47 3.92 28.08 4.55
CA ALA A 47 4.59 28.29 5.83
C ALA A 47 6.10 28.48 5.56
N GLY A 48 6.55 29.73 5.66
CA GLY A 48 7.95 30.10 5.55
C GLY A 48 8.79 29.65 6.77
N PRO A 49 10.12 29.60 6.63
CA PRO A 49 11.02 29.13 7.69
C PRO A 49 11.23 30.21 8.75
N GLN A 50 11.09 29.85 10.04
CA GLN A 50 11.49 30.71 11.15
C GLN A 50 12.49 30.00 12.06
N ASP A 51 13.77 30.31 11.84
CA ASP A 51 14.83 30.18 12.83
C ASP A 51 14.78 31.36 13.81
N ALA A 52 14.58 31.01 15.08
CA ALA A 52 15.39 31.39 16.25
C ALA A 52 15.46 32.85 16.78
N VAL A 53 15.41 32.91 18.13
CA VAL A 53 16.19 33.78 19.06
C VAL A 53 15.43 34.91 19.82
N THR A 54 15.13 34.59 21.10
CA THR A 54 15.35 35.35 22.37
C THR A 54 14.32 36.23 23.11
N HIS A 55 14.11 35.79 24.37
CA HIS A 55 14.18 36.50 25.66
C HIS A 55 13.09 37.50 26.15
N SER A 56 12.42 37.07 27.23
CA SER A 56 12.51 37.60 28.63
C SER A 56 11.37 38.44 29.25
N GLY A 57 10.97 38.00 30.47
CA GLY A 57 10.29 38.76 31.55
C GLY A 57 8.75 38.69 31.53
N ALA A 58 8.00 38.44 32.61
CA ALA A 58 8.28 38.37 34.04
C ALA A 58 7.08 37.76 34.83
N GLN A 59 7.40 37.03 35.92
CA GLN A 59 6.75 36.97 37.27
C GLN A 59 5.23 36.64 37.37
N ARG A 60 4.73 35.77 38.28
CA ARG A 60 4.99 35.67 39.74
C ARG A 60 4.21 34.48 40.34
N ALA A 61 4.81 33.66 41.23
CA ALA A 61 4.19 33.10 42.45
C ALA A 61 5.21 32.24 43.24
N PRO A 62 5.10 32.11 44.59
CA PRO A 62 6.24 31.75 45.44
C PRO A 62 6.19 30.33 46.07
N ALA A 63 7.41 29.78 46.21
CA ALA A 63 8.04 29.06 47.34
C ALA A 63 7.26 28.02 48.16
N ALA A 64 7.77 26.77 48.13
CA ALA A 64 8.26 26.05 49.32
C ALA A 64 9.23 24.93 48.89
N ALA A 65 10.28 24.74 49.69
CA ALA A 65 11.50 24.00 49.39
C ALA A 65 11.52 22.56 49.94
N ASP A 66 12.21 21.68 49.22
CA ASP A 66 13.17 20.64 49.65
C ASP A 66 13.30 19.66 48.46
N GLY A 67 14.45 19.32 47.89
CA GLY A 67 15.76 19.09 48.47
C GLY A 67 16.14 17.65 48.10
N GLY A 68 16.74 17.43 46.91
CA GLY A 68 17.10 16.08 46.45
C GLY A 68 17.68 16.02 45.04
N GLN A 69 19.01 16.17 44.96
CA GLN A 69 19.84 15.96 43.77
C GLN A 69 19.63 14.55 43.17
N GLN A 70 19.35 14.46 41.87
CA GLN A 70 19.50 13.22 41.08
C GLN A 70 20.25 13.53 39.77
N PRO A 71 21.34 12.81 39.45
CA PRO A 71 22.18 13.11 38.30
C PRO A 71 21.51 12.73 36.98
N ALA A 72 21.78 13.56 35.98
CA ALA A 72 21.32 13.47 34.61
C ALA A 72 21.52 12.06 34.02
N ALA A 73 20.41 11.39 33.72
CA ALA A 73 20.39 10.25 32.82
C ALA A 73 20.87 10.74 31.45
N GLN A 74 22.10 10.37 31.11
CA GLN A 74 22.64 10.43 29.76
C GLN A 74 21.65 9.73 28.84
N ARG A 75 20.93 10.51 28.03
CA ARG A 75 20.24 10.00 26.85
C ARG A 75 21.31 9.49 25.91
N SER A 76 21.64 8.21 26.08
CA SER A 76 22.46 7.47 25.15
C SER A 76 21.73 7.51 23.81
N ALA A 77 22.30 8.27 22.87
CA ALA A 77 21.84 8.30 21.50
C ALA A 77 21.89 6.86 20.98
N VAL A 78 20.72 6.28 20.75
CA VAL A 78 20.58 4.97 20.12
C VAL A 78 21.36 5.05 18.82
N GLY A 79 22.39 4.22 18.72
CA GLY A 79 23.24 4.12 17.55
C GLY A 79 22.36 3.81 16.36
N VAL A 80 22.25 4.78 15.45
CA VAL A 80 21.63 4.59 14.14
C VAL A 80 22.39 3.45 13.48
N ALA A 81 21.75 2.30 13.36
CA ALA A 81 22.29 1.18 12.60
C ALA A 81 22.70 1.70 11.22
N HIS A 82 23.92 1.38 10.80
CA HIS A 82 24.45 1.73 9.49
C HIS A 82 23.68 0.95 8.41
N HIS A 83 22.47 1.38 8.09
CA HIS A 83 21.77 0.88 6.92
C HIS A 83 22.51 1.40 5.68
N PRO A 84 22.84 0.55 4.68
CA PRO A 84 23.59 0.95 3.48
C PRO A 84 22.88 2.04 2.65
N ALA A 85 21.61 2.36 2.94
CA ALA A 85 20.89 3.46 2.31
C ALA A 85 21.16 4.86 2.91
N GLY A 86 21.82 4.96 4.07
CA GLY A 86 21.86 6.20 4.88
C GLY A 86 23.03 7.16 4.63
N ARG A 87 24.04 6.80 3.81
CA ARG A 87 25.22 7.66 3.63
C ARG A 87 25.15 8.45 2.33
N ARG A 88 24.74 9.71 2.38
CA ARG A 88 25.02 10.69 1.31
C ARG A 88 25.52 12.02 1.87
N LEU A 89 26.84 12.10 2.02
CA LEU A 89 27.57 13.37 1.94
C LEU A 89 28.07 13.48 0.50
N GLY A 90 27.29 14.16 -0.34
CA GLY A 90 27.57 14.39 -1.76
C GLY A 90 26.41 15.19 -2.37
N GLU A 91 26.69 15.95 -3.42
CA GLU A 91 25.76 16.84 -4.12
C GLU A 91 24.36 16.24 -4.34
N PRO A 92 23.29 17.06 -4.35
CA PRO A 92 21.92 16.57 -4.45
C PRO A 92 21.76 15.79 -5.75
N ALA A 93 21.66 14.47 -5.64
CA ALA A 93 21.29 13.62 -6.76
C ALA A 93 19.90 14.01 -7.25
N SER A 94 19.63 13.85 -8.55
CA SER A 94 18.30 14.10 -9.12
C SER A 94 17.21 13.37 -8.31
N PRO A 95 16.02 13.96 -8.14
CA PRO A 95 14.91 13.26 -7.51
C PRO A 95 14.61 11.95 -8.27
N PRO A 96 14.07 10.91 -7.61
CA PRO A 96 13.64 9.70 -8.29
C PRO A 96 12.68 10.02 -9.44
N ALA A 97 12.93 9.41 -10.60
CA ALA A 97 12.14 9.60 -11.81
C ALA A 97 12.14 8.33 -12.67
N TRP A 98 11.40 8.36 -13.77
CA TRP A 98 11.40 7.29 -14.77
C TRP A 98 12.51 7.51 -15.79
N TRP A 99 13.25 6.45 -16.10
CA TRP A 99 14.38 6.48 -17.02
C TRP A 99 14.26 5.34 -18.02
N LEU A 100 14.72 5.61 -19.24
CA LEU A 100 14.90 4.58 -20.25
C LEU A 100 16.33 4.08 -20.18
N LEU A 101 16.50 2.77 -19.97
CA LEU A 101 17.79 2.12 -19.77
C LEU A 101 18.06 1.14 -20.90
N ASP A 102 19.30 1.08 -21.33
CA ASP A 102 19.82 0.09 -22.26
C ASP A 102 20.72 -0.87 -21.47
N ASP A 103 20.30 -2.13 -21.46
CA ASP A 103 20.99 -3.27 -20.83
C ASP A 103 21.33 -4.31 -21.91
N THR A 104 21.82 -3.83 -23.05
CA THR A 104 22.34 -4.69 -24.12
C THR A 104 23.75 -5.17 -23.77
N ALA A 105 24.01 -6.46 -24.04
CA ALA A 105 25.23 -7.16 -23.67
C ALA A 105 26.52 -6.62 -24.32
N ASP A 106 26.41 -5.64 -25.22
CA ASP A 106 27.54 -5.07 -25.98
C ASP A 106 28.41 -4.12 -25.14
N ALA A 107 27.92 -3.64 -23.99
CA ALA A 107 28.70 -2.87 -23.02
C ALA A 107 28.41 -3.32 -21.58
N PRO A 108 29.43 -3.49 -20.72
CA PRO A 108 29.21 -3.83 -19.32
C PRO A 108 28.63 -2.63 -18.56
N GLY A 109 27.37 -2.73 -18.15
CA GLY A 109 26.71 -1.81 -17.22
C GLY A 109 25.43 -1.19 -17.77
N ILE A 110 24.54 -0.78 -16.86
CA ILE A 110 23.28 -0.12 -17.19
C ILE A 110 23.57 1.26 -17.77
N ARG A 111 23.20 1.47 -19.03
CA ARG A 111 23.33 2.78 -19.70
C ARG A 111 22.00 3.52 -19.68
N VAL A 112 21.98 4.76 -19.20
CA VAL A 112 20.80 5.63 -19.32
C VAL A 112 20.72 6.17 -20.74
N VAL A 113 19.60 5.92 -21.41
CA VAL A 113 19.32 6.34 -22.79
C VAL A 113 18.58 7.68 -22.80
N ALA A 114 17.55 7.80 -21.97
CA ALA A 114 16.69 8.98 -21.92
C ALA A 114 16.02 9.15 -20.55
N GLY A 115 15.53 10.36 -20.29
CA GLY A 115 14.87 10.77 -19.05
C GLY A 115 15.48 12.06 -18.48
N PRO A 116 15.01 12.54 -17.32
CA PRO A 116 13.93 11.94 -16.51
C PRO A 116 12.56 12.17 -17.15
N PHE A 117 11.71 11.14 -17.15
CA PHE A 117 10.32 11.22 -17.57
C PHE A 117 9.38 11.46 -16.36
N PRO A 118 8.27 12.19 -16.55
CA PRO A 118 7.36 12.56 -15.46
C PRO A 118 6.56 11.36 -14.92
N ASP A 119 6.31 10.35 -15.75
CA ASP A 119 5.58 9.14 -15.39
C ASP A 119 6.02 7.94 -16.25
N ARG A 120 5.58 6.75 -15.84
CA ARG A 120 5.90 5.48 -16.50
C ARG A 120 5.41 5.45 -17.94
N ILE A 121 4.20 5.99 -18.19
CA ILE A 121 3.58 5.98 -19.50
C ILE A 121 4.42 6.80 -20.48
N ALA A 122 4.84 8.00 -20.09
CA ALA A 122 5.72 8.84 -20.89
C ALA A 122 7.06 8.16 -21.23
N ALA A 123 7.64 7.42 -20.27
CA ALA A 123 8.86 6.66 -20.50
C ALA A 123 8.63 5.43 -21.42
N GLU A 124 7.49 4.74 -21.29
CA GLU A 124 7.11 3.62 -22.15
C GLU A 124 6.83 4.10 -23.58
N TRP A 125 6.22 5.26 -23.78
CA TRP A 125 6.08 5.83 -25.12
C TRP A 125 7.44 6.07 -25.80
N ALA A 126 8.47 6.43 -25.03
CA ALA A 126 9.81 6.62 -25.56
C ALA A 126 10.48 5.31 -26.00
N THR A 127 10.02 4.13 -25.56
CA THR A 127 10.56 2.84 -26.07
C THR A 127 10.18 2.57 -27.52
N PHE A 128 9.15 3.24 -28.04
CA PHE A 128 8.66 3.08 -29.41
C PHE A 128 9.20 4.13 -30.39
N ALA A 129 10.07 5.04 -29.93
CA ALA A 129 10.71 5.99 -30.82
C ALA A 129 11.69 5.26 -31.75
N ASP A 130 11.82 5.73 -33.00
CA ASP A 130 12.66 5.08 -34.03
C ASP A 130 14.15 5.00 -33.64
N ASP A 131 14.60 5.81 -32.68
CA ASP A 131 15.97 5.87 -32.16
C ASP A 131 16.15 5.10 -30.83
N ALA A 132 15.10 4.47 -30.30
CA ALA A 132 15.17 3.71 -29.06
C ALA A 132 15.97 2.41 -29.26
N PRO A 133 16.93 2.09 -28.37
CA PRO A 133 17.65 0.82 -28.42
C PRO A 133 16.71 -0.38 -28.32
N ILE A 134 16.98 -1.42 -29.10
CA ILE A 134 16.24 -2.68 -29.01
C ILE A 134 16.49 -3.30 -27.63
N GLY A 135 15.41 -3.53 -26.88
CA GLY A 135 15.50 -4.07 -25.52
C GLY A 135 15.64 -3.02 -24.43
N ALA A 136 15.46 -1.73 -24.75
CA ALA A 136 15.43 -0.68 -23.74
C ALA A 136 14.28 -0.91 -22.73
N ARG A 137 14.57 -0.67 -21.45
CA ARG A 137 13.66 -0.91 -20.32
C ARG A 137 13.35 0.37 -19.60
N VAL A 138 12.11 0.49 -19.13
CA VAL A 138 11.67 1.60 -18.30
C VAL A 138 11.84 1.23 -16.84
N GLU A 139 12.65 1.98 -16.12
CA GLU A 139 12.91 1.74 -14.70
C GLU A 139 12.83 3.03 -13.88
N HIS A 140 12.43 2.89 -12.62
CA HIS A 140 12.36 4.00 -11.67
C HIS A 140 13.64 4.08 -10.85
N GLY A 141 14.24 5.26 -10.76
CA GLY A 141 15.53 5.39 -10.10
C GLY A 141 16.08 6.80 -10.03
N VAL A 142 17.30 6.89 -9.51
CA VAL A 142 18.06 8.14 -9.38
C VAL A 142 19.31 8.03 -10.22
N LEU A 143 19.51 8.99 -11.12
CA LEU A 143 20.77 9.21 -11.79
C LEU A 143 21.68 10.07 -10.90
N ARG A 144 22.85 9.56 -10.55
CA ARG A 144 23.86 10.29 -9.78
C ARG A 144 24.67 11.22 -10.71
N PRO A 145 25.34 12.25 -10.13
CA PRO A 145 26.21 13.15 -10.90
C PRO A 145 27.36 12.44 -11.65
N ASP A 146 27.80 11.28 -11.14
CA ASP A 146 28.82 10.43 -11.77
C ASP A 146 28.29 9.62 -12.98
N GLY A 147 27.03 9.82 -13.39
CA GLY A 147 26.37 9.09 -14.47
C GLY A 147 25.86 7.70 -14.06
N THR A 148 26.06 7.28 -12.81
CA THR A 148 25.59 5.98 -12.31
C THR A 148 24.10 6.04 -12.02
N TRP A 149 23.33 5.16 -12.65
CA TRP A 149 21.92 4.96 -12.31
C TRP A 149 21.77 3.97 -11.16
N VAL A 150 20.87 4.28 -10.23
CA VAL A 150 20.51 3.39 -9.12
C VAL A 150 19.01 3.22 -9.05
N ARG A 151 18.56 1.96 -9.11
CA ARG A 151 17.15 1.59 -8.94
C ARG A 151 16.58 2.12 -7.63
N ARG A 152 15.34 2.60 -7.70
CA ARG A 152 14.54 2.96 -6.54
C ARG A 152 13.22 2.23 -6.63
N GLN A 153 12.63 2.02 -5.46
CA GLN A 153 11.28 1.46 -5.38
C GLN A 153 10.31 2.31 -6.21
N GLN A 154 9.39 1.64 -6.91
CA GLN A 154 8.45 2.33 -7.78
C GLN A 154 7.38 3.07 -6.95
N PRO A 155 6.82 4.20 -7.44
CA PRO A 155 5.78 4.92 -6.72
C PRO A 155 4.53 4.07 -6.41
N ALA A 156 4.15 3.17 -7.33
CA ALA A 156 3.02 2.26 -7.12
C ALA A 156 3.29 1.24 -6.00
N GLU A 157 4.52 0.70 -5.95
CA GLU A 157 4.94 -0.22 -4.91
C GLU A 157 5.04 0.49 -3.54
N GLN A 158 5.50 1.74 -3.51
CA GLN A 158 5.48 2.57 -2.29
C GLN A 158 4.04 2.82 -1.80
N ALA A 159 3.14 3.19 -2.72
CA ALA A 159 1.73 3.39 -2.39
C ALA A 159 1.08 2.11 -1.88
N TRP A 160 1.45 0.96 -2.46
CA TRP A 160 1.04 -0.35 -1.95
C TRP A 160 1.57 -0.56 -0.52
N LEU A 161 2.87 -0.46 -0.26
CA LEU A 161 3.39 -0.65 1.11
C LEU A 161 2.76 0.27 2.15
N VAL A 162 2.44 1.52 1.80
CA VAL A 162 1.70 2.43 2.68
C VAL A 162 0.30 1.89 2.97
N ALA A 163 -0.44 1.48 1.93
CA ALA A 163 -1.76 0.89 2.11
C ALA A 163 -1.71 -0.42 2.91
N LEU A 164 -0.69 -1.26 2.74
CA LEU A 164 -0.48 -2.46 3.55
C LEU A 164 -0.30 -2.09 5.03
N GLY A 165 0.58 -1.12 5.31
CA GLY A 165 0.82 -0.62 6.66
C GLY A 165 -0.48 -0.15 7.31
N GLU A 166 -1.27 0.67 6.61
CA GLU A 166 -2.58 1.13 7.11
C GLU A 166 -3.59 -0.01 7.36
N GLN A 167 -3.45 -1.17 6.71
CA GLN A 167 -4.27 -2.35 7.00
C GLN A 167 -3.71 -3.15 8.17
N LEU A 168 -2.39 -3.31 8.27
CA LEU A 168 -1.73 -3.98 9.39
C LEU A 168 -1.93 -3.23 10.71
N ASP A 169 -1.96 -1.90 10.68
CA ASP A 169 -2.29 -1.05 11.84
C ASP A 169 -3.70 -1.30 12.40
N ARG A 170 -4.56 -2.05 11.69
CA ARG A 170 -5.90 -2.45 12.15
C ARG A 170 -5.91 -3.80 12.84
N LEU A 171 -4.79 -4.51 12.86
CA LEU A 171 -4.67 -5.71 13.67
C LEU A 171 -4.78 -5.27 15.13
N GLY A 172 -5.74 -5.84 15.87
CA GLY A 172 -5.98 -5.44 17.25
C GLY A 172 -4.78 -5.72 18.17
N ASP A 173 -4.76 -5.06 19.33
CA ASP A 173 -3.66 -5.03 20.32
C ASP A 173 -3.09 -6.42 20.71
N VAL A 174 -3.88 -7.49 20.57
CA VAL A 174 -3.44 -8.87 20.84
C VAL A 174 -2.25 -9.26 19.95
N TRP A 175 -2.14 -8.70 18.75
CA TRP A 175 -1.01 -8.94 17.87
C TRP A 175 0.27 -8.25 18.37
N ASP A 176 0.19 -7.03 18.91
CA ASP A 176 1.37 -6.29 19.38
C ASP A 176 2.15 -7.04 20.47
N GLU A 177 1.46 -7.83 21.30
CA GLU A 177 2.09 -8.65 22.35
C GLU A 177 2.75 -9.92 21.81
N LEU A 178 2.32 -10.41 20.65
CA LEU A 178 2.73 -11.69 20.06
C LEU A 178 3.75 -11.53 18.94
N LEU A 179 3.72 -10.41 18.23
CA LEU A 179 4.59 -10.17 17.09
C LEU A 179 5.99 -9.77 17.56
N THR A 180 6.97 -10.54 17.12
CA THR A 180 8.39 -10.17 17.23
C THR A 180 9.00 -10.13 15.82
N ASP A 181 9.99 -9.27 15.61
CA ASP A 181 10.53 -8.97 14.28
C ASP A 181 11.07 -10.20 13.51
N ASP A 182 11.40 -11.29 14.22
CA ASP A 182 12.03 -12.49 13.65
C ASP A 182 11.16 -13.77 13.80
N ASP A 183 9.86 -13.67 14.10
CA ASP A 183 8.98 -14.84 14.22
C ASP A 183 8.30 -15.23 12.89
N ALA A 184 8.17 -16.54 12.67
CA ALA A 184 7.43 -17.12 11.56
C ALA A 184 5.95 -16.70 11.58
N LEU A 185 5.37 -16.50 12.76
CA LEU A 185 3.99 -16.00 12.89
C LEU A 185 3.85 -14.56 12.37
N THR A 186 4.84 -13.70 12.64
CA THR A 186 4.89 -12.32 12.11
C THR A 186 4.96 -12.33 10.59
N THR A 187 5.81 -13.17 10.03
CA THR A 187 5.90 -13.33 8.57
C THR A 187 4.56 -13.80 7.99
N LEU A 188 3.95 -14.82 8.61
CA LEU A 188 2.70 -15.40 8.13
C LEU A 188 1.54 -14.39 8.17
N VAL A 189 1.38 -13.63 9.25
CA VAL A 189 0.27 -12.64 9.32
C VAL A 189 0.44 -11.52 8.29
N VAL A 190 1.68 -11.08 8.03
CA VAL A 190 1.97 -10.07 7.00
C VAL A 190 1.71 -10.61 5.61
N GLU A 191 2.10 -11.85 5.32
CA GLU A 191 1.82 -12.50 4.03
C GLU A 191 0.33 -12.68 3.79
N VAL A 192 -0.42 -13.16 4.80
CA VAL A 192 -1.88 -13.32 4.71
C VAL A 192 -2.56 -11.96 4.52
N ALA A 193 -2.17 -10.94 5.29
CA ALA A 193 -2.70 -9.59 5.15
C ALA A 193 -2.42 -9.01 3.77
N ALA A 194 -1.18 -9.13 3.28
CA ALA A 194 -0.78 -8.66 1.96
C ALA A 194 -1.62 -9.32 0.85
N ALA A 195 -1.77 -10.65 0.91
CA ALA A 195 -2.56 -11.42 -0.04
C ALA A 195 -4.04 -11.01 -0.07
N LEU A 196 -4.65 -10.79 1.10
CA LEU A 196 -6.04 -10.34 1.20
C LEU A 196 -6.23 -8.93 0.63
N VAL A 197 -5.34 -8.00 0.97
CA VAL A 197 -5.43 -6.61 0.53
C VAL A 197 -5.12 -6.50 -0.97
N GLU A 198 -4.17 -7.28 -1.48
CA GLU A 198 -3.91 -7.40 -2.93
C GLU A 198 -5.12 -7.96 -3.68
N ALA A 199 -5.86 -8.89 -3.07
CA ALA A 199 -7.14 -9.38 -3.60
C ALA A 199 -8.32 -8.39 -3.42
N GLY A 200 -8.08 -7.21 -2.82
CA GLY A 200 -9.09 -6.18 -2.61
C GLY A 200 -9.99 -6.40 -1.39
N LEU A 201 -9.59 -7.27 -0.46
CA LEU A 201 -10.31 -7.52 0.79
C LEU A 201 -9.64 -6.75 1.94
N PRO A 202 -10.29 -5.70 2.49
CA PRO A 202 -9.72 -4.92 3.59
C PRO A 202 -9.73 -5.71 4.90
N LEU A 203 -8.79 -5.39 5.78
CA LEU A 203 -8.77 -5.90 7.14
C LEU A 203 -9.75 -5.13 8.03
N HIS A 204 -10.33 -5.86 8.96
CA HIS A 204 -11.20 -5.38 10.02
C HIS A 204 -10.55 -5.71 11.37
N ASP A 205 -10.61 -4.76 12.30
CA ASP A 205 -10.16 -4.96 13.67
C ASP A 205 -11.12 -5.91 14.40
N CYS A 206 -10.64 -7.12 14.71
CA CYS A 206 -11.43 -8.17 15.34
C CYS A 206 -12.04 -7.79 16.70
N ALA A 207 -11.39 -6.87 17.42
CA ALA A 207 -11.77 -6.47 18.77
C ALA A 207 -12.35 -5.05 18.84
N GLY A 208 -12.20 -4.29 17.75
CA GLY A 208 -12.55 -2.88 17.69
C GLY A 208 -13.98 -2.59 17.24
N ASP A 209 -14.31 -1.30 17.35
CA ASP A 209 -15.56 -0.74 16.84
C ASP A 209 -15.34 -0.28 15.39
N GLY A 210 -16.17 -0.77 14.47
CA GLY A 210 -16.03 -0.44 13.06
C GLY A 210 -17.27 -0.78 12.25
N ALA A 211 -17.93 0.23 11.68
CA ALA A 211 -19.13 0.01 10.89
C ALA A 211 -18.86 -0.81 9.62
N ALA A 212 -17.66 -0.74 9.04
CA ALA A 212 -17.31 -1.39 7.79
C ALA A 212 -17.02 -2.89 7.97
N GLY A 213 -17.51 -3.72 7.04
CA GLY A 213 -17.14 -5.13 6.98
C GLY A 213 -15.74 -5.34 6.38
N GLY A 214 -15.12 -6.47 6.70
CA GLY A 214 -13.77 -6.81 6.26
C GLY A 214 -13.32 -8.17 6.80
N VAL A 215 -12.07 -8.52 6.57
CA VAL A 215 -11.48 -9.77 7.07
C VAL A 215 -10.84 -9.54 8.43
N CYS A 216 -11.25 -10.33 9.41
CA CYS A 216 -10.69 -10.42 10.73
C CYS A 216 -9.53 -11.42 10.75
N LEU A 217 -8.37 -10.98 11.23
CA LEU A 217 -7.22 -11.82 11.53
C LEU A 217 -7.00 -11.86 13.04
N SER A 218 -7.02 -13.06 13.63
CA SER A 218 -6.74 -13.26 15.05
C SER A 218 -5.72 -14.37 15.27
N PRO A 219 -4.93 -14.34 16.36
CA PRO A 219 -3.95 -15.39 16.62
C PRO A 219 -4.62 -16.74 16.85
N GLY A 220 -4.14 -17.78 16.16
CA GLY A 220 -4.52 -19.17 16.35
C GLY A 220 -3.38 -19.99 16.94
N HIS A 221 -3.69 -21.20 17.43
CA HIS A 221 -2.65 -22.13 17.84
C HIS A 221 -1.83 -22.58 16.62
N GLY A 222 -0.62 -22.03 16.49
CA GLY A 222 0.30 -22.35 15.38
C GLY A 222 -0.03 -21.67 14.05
N GLY A 223 -0.80 -20.57 14.06
CA GLY A 223 -1.15 -19.86 12.82
C GLY A 223 -2.06 -18.65 13.01
N VAL A 224 -2.73 -18.26 11.93
CA VAL A 224 -3.64 -17.10 11.87
C VAL A 224 -5.07 -17.59 11.66
N LEU A 225 -5.97 -17.28 12.57
CA LEU A 225 -7.39 -17.48 12.39
C LEU A 225 -7.97 -16.36 11.52
N VAL A 226 -8.69 -16.76 10.49
CA VAL A 226 -9.29 -15.88 9.49
C VAL A 226 -10.80 -16.05 9.51
N SER A 227 -11.52 -14.94 9.59
CA SER A 227 -12.98 -14.90 9.45
C SER A 227 -13.44 -13.60 8.81
N TRP A 228 -14.62 -13.60 8.21
CA TRP A 228 -15.27 -12.40 7.73
C TRP A 228 -15.98 -11.67 8.88
N HIS A 229 -15.95 -10.34 8.86
CA HIS A 229 -16.80 -9.50 9.69
C HIS A 229 -17.76 -8.72 8.79
N GLN A 230 -19.07 -8.86 9.05
CA GLN A 230 -20.09 -8.14 8.32
C GLN A 230 -20.20 -6.70 8.78
N HIS A 231 -20.63 -5.82 7.87
CA HIS A 231 -21.05 -4.48 8.26
C HIS A 231 -22.10 -4.55 9.39
N GLU A 232 -21.99 -3.66 10.39
CA GLU A 232 -22.90 -3.58 11.54
C GLU A 232 -24.39 -3.59 11.16
N ARG A 233 -24.78 -2.96 10.04
CA ARG A 233 -26.17 -2.97 9.54
C ARG A 233 -26.73 -4.37 9.26
N MET A 234 -25.84 -5.31 8.94
CA MET A 234 -26.19 -6.72 8.71
C MET A 234 -25.95 -7.57 9.95
N GLY A 235 -24.81 -7.40 10.64
CA GLY A 235 -24.45 -8.21 11.80
C GLY A 235 -25.19 -7.82 13.09
N VAL A 236 -25.16 -6.53 13.43
CA VAL A 236 -25.69 -5.97 14.70
C VAL A 236 -27.14 -5.53 14.53
N GLU A 237 -27.42 -4.64 13.57
CA GLU A 237 -28.77 -4.11 13.36
C GLU A 237 -29.70 -5.16 12.73
N GLN A 238 -29.14 -6.16 12.04
CA GLN A 238 -29.87 -7.24 11.37
C GLN A 238 -31.03 -6.74 10.51
N VAL A 239 -30.82 -5.64 9.76
CA VAL A 239 -31.86 -4.98 8.95
C VAL A 239 -32.53 -5.95 7.96
N ARG A 240 -31.81 -7.01 7.57
CA ARG A 240 -32.25 -8.05 6.63
C ARG A 240 -32.60 -9.38 7.31
N GLY A 241 -32.58 -9.45 8.64
CA GLY A 241 -32.83 -10.63 9.45
C GLY A 241 -31.60 -11.51 9.70
N SER A 242 -31.57 -12.15 10.87
CA SER A 242 -30.44 -13.00 11.32
C SER A 242 -30.14 -14.18 10.41
N ALA A 243 -31.16 -14.83 9.84
CA ALA A 243 -30.97 -15.98 8.96
C ALA A 243 -30.17 -15.62 7.69
N LEU A 244 -30.46 -14.45 7.08
CA LEU A 244 -29.69 -13.98 5.94
C LEU A 244 -28.29 -13.52 6.36
N GLY A 245 -28.16 -12.88 7.52
CA GLY A 245 -26.87 -12.55 8.14
C GLY A 245 -25.98 -13.79 8.26
N SER A 246 -26.47 -14.87 8.88
CA SER A 246 -25.73 -16.13 9.02
C SER A 246 -25.36 -16.77 7.67
N ALA A 247 -26.25 -16.71 6.68
CA ALA A 247 -25.98 -17.24 5.35
C ALA A 247 -24.88 -16.46 4.61
N VAL A 248 -24.89 -15.12 4.69
CA VAL A 248 -23.83 -14.28 4.12
C VAL A 248 -22.52 -14.50 4.88
N GLN A 249 -22.57 -14.64 6.21
CA GLN A 249 -21.39 -14.89 7.03
C GLN A 249 -20.71 -16.19 6.63
N SER A 250 -21.49 -17.27 6.51
CA SER A 250 -20.98 -18.57 6.06
C SER A 250 -20.42 -18.51 4.64
N THR A 251 -21.11 -17.83 3.72
CA THR A 251 -20.67 -17.70 2.33
C THR A 251 -19.34 -16.96 2.24
N MET A 252 -19.21 -15.83 2.94
CA MET A 252 -17.98 -15.03 2.91
C MET A 252 -16.81 -15.74 3.57
N ASN A 253 -17.05 -16.42 4.70
CA ASN A 253 -16.05 -17.25 5.36
C ASN A 253 -15.46 -18.32 4.42
N VAL A 254 -16.31 -19.03 3.67
CA VAL A 254 -15.87 -20.02 2.67
C VAL A 254 -15.12 -19.34 1.53
N ALA A 255 -15.63 -18.22 1.00
CA ALA A 255 -14.99 -17.51 -0.10
C ALA A 255 -13.58 -17.00 0.26
N VAL A 256 -13.39 -16.49 1.48
CA VAL A 256 -12.07 -16.05 1.95
C VAL A 256 -11.12 -17.23 2.11
N ALA A 257 -11.59 -18.36 2.66
CA ALA A 257 -10.79 -19.57 2.80
C ALA A 257 -10.35 -20.16 1.44
N ASP A 258 -11.27 -20.20 0.48
CA ASP A 258 -11.01 -20.67 -0.88
C ASP A 258 -10.02 -19.76 -1.61
N LEU A 259 -10.14 -18.44 -1.44
CA LEU A 259 -9.20 -17.47 -1.99
C LEU A 259 -7.79 -17.71 -1.45
N LEU A 260 -7.63 -17.82 -0.13
CA LEU A 260 -6.32 -18.05 0.49
C LEU A 260 -5.71 -19.38 0.03
N SER A 261 -6.52 -20.42 -0.12
CA SER A 261 -6.07 -21.71 -0.66
C SER A 261 -5.57 -21.57 -2.11
N GLN A 262 -6.26 -20.79 -2.96
CA GLN A 262 -5.85 -20.53 -4.34
C GLN A 262 -4.56 -19.69 -4.43
N LEU A 263 -4.33 -18.82 -3.45
CA LEU A 263 -3.11 -18.04 -3.30
C LEU A 263 -1.95 -18.87 -2.71
N GLY A 264 -2.18 -20.15 -2.38
CA GLY A 264 -1.14 -21.10 -1.98
C GLY A 264 -0.97 -21.27 -0.47
N PHE A 265 -1.85 -20.70 0.35
CA PHE A 265 -1.80 -20.88 1.80
C PHE A 265 -2.34 -22.25 2.24
N ALA A 266 -1.80 -22.78 3.34
CA ALA A 266 -2.33 -23.98 3.99
C ALA A 266 -3.51 -23.58 4.90
N VAL A 267 -4.73 -23.91 4.48
CA VAL A 267 -5.98 -23.50 5.15
C VAL A 267 -6.73 -24.71 5.71
N GLU A 268 -7.08 -24.68 6.99
CA GLU A 268 -7.90 -25.67 7.67
C GLU A 268 -9.18 -25.03 8.23
N ALA A 269 -10.33 -25.67 8.04
CA ALA A 269 -11.58 -25.20 8.65
C ALA A 269 -11.57 -25.44 10.17
N VAL A 270 -11.89 -24.41 10.95
CA VAL A 270 -11.95 -24.49 12.42
C VAL A 270 -13.37 -24.42 12.92
N GLY A 271 -13.81 -25.48 13.61
CA GLY A 271 -15.10 -25.54 14.28
C GLY A 271 -16.29 -25.44 13.34
N THR A 272 -17.44 -25.03 13.87
CA THR A 272 -18.71 -24.89 13.13
C THR A 272 -19.05 -23.43 12.79
N SER A 273 -18.25 -22.48 13.25
CA SER A 273 -18.42 -21.04 13.04
C SER A 273 -17.97 -20.56 11.66
N GLY A 274 -17.33 -21.43 10.87
CA GLY A 274 -16.81 -21.11 9.54
C GLY A 274 -15.51 -20.30 9.58
N CYS A 275 -14.82 -20.21 10.71
CA CYS A 275 -13.46 -19.65 10.74
C CYS A 275 -12.49 -20.62 10.07
N SER A 276 -11.38 -20.11 9.55
CA SER A 276 -10.32 -20.94 8.98
C SER A 276 -8.98 -20.61 9.64
N LEU A 277 -8.16 -21.62 9.91
CA LEU A 277 -6.79 -21.48 10.37
C LEU A 277 -5.85 -21.52 9.16
N VAL A 278 -5.03 -20.50 9.02
CA VAL A 278 -3.93 -20.45 8.07
C VAL A 278 -2.64 -20.76 8.81
N THR A 279 -1.86 -21.70 8.30
CA THR A 279 -0.56 -22.07 8.87
C THR A 279 0.55 -21.85 7.86
N SER A 280 1.80 -21.73 8.33
CA SER A 280 2.96 -21.75 7.45
C SER A 280 3.00 -23.09 6.72
N ALA A 281 3.22 -23.08 5.40
CA ALA A 281 3.43 -24.31 4.65
C ALA A 281 4.60 -25.10 5.27
N ALA A 282 4.36 -26.38 5.57
CA ALA A 282 5.35 -27.30 6.13
C ALA A 282 6.46 -27.66 5.13
#